data_AF-A0AB39XJH1-F1
#
_entry.id   AF-A0AB39XJH1-F1
#
_cell.length_a   1.000
_cell.length_b   1.000
_cell.length_c   1.000
_cell.angle_alpha   90.00
_cell.angle_beta   90.00
_cell.angle_gamma   90.00
#
_symmetry.space_group_name_H-M   'P 1'
#
loop_
_entity.id
_entity.type
_entity.pdbx_description
1 polymer ?
#
loop_
_entity_poly.entity_id
_entity_poly.type
_entity_poly.pdbx_seq_one_letter_code
_entity_poly.pdbx_strand_id
1 'polypeptide(L)' 'MNKPIKVHPSKRRGRPATGKDPLVSARLPKNLITAIEALAENQKISRSDAVRRLIESGLQAWIEDQR' A
#
# COMPACT_ATOMS: atom_id res chain seq x y z
N MET A 1 23.28 43.75 27.99
CA MET A 1 23.32 42.32 27.59
C MET A 1 22.02 42.01 26.86
N ASN A 2 22.04 41.84 25.54
CA ASN A 2 20.82 41.55 24.78
C ASN A 2 20.46 40.07 24.92
N LYS A 3 19.19 39.80 25.25
CA LYS A 3 18.68 38.44 25.39
C LYS A 3 18.68 37.74 24.02
N PRO A 4 19.08 36.45 23.93
CA PRO A 4 19.05 35.73 22.67
C PRO A 4 17.61 35.51 22.20
N ILE A 5 17.38 35.71 20.90
CA ILE A 5 16.08 35.46 20.26
C ILE A 5 15.80 33.96 20.34
N LYS A 6 14.69 33.57 20.98
CA LYS A 6 14.22 32.18 20.98
C LYS A 6 13.74 31.83 19.57
N VAL A 7 14.55 31.07 18.84
CA VAL A 7 14.15 30.47 17.56
C VAL A 7 13.19 29.34 17.86
N HIS A 8 11.91 29.52 17.53
CA HIS A 8 10.97 28.39 17.49
C HIS A 8 11.33 27.51 16.28
N PRO A 9 11.66 26.22 16.48
CA PRO A 9 11.98 25.35 15.35
C PRO A 9 10.78 25.27 14.42
N SER A 10 10.99 25.68 13.17
CA SER A 10 10.00 25.52 12.09
C SER A 10 9.64 24.05 11.99
N LYS A 11 8.33 23.73 12.04
CA LYS A 11 7.82 22.37 11.80
C LYS A 11 8.50 21.83 10.55
N ARG A 12 9.20 20.68 10.65
CA ARG A 12 9.87 20.03 9.52
C ARG A 12 8.90 20.01 8.34
N ARG A 13 9.16 20.82 7.32
CA ARG A 13 8.43 20.78 6.05
C ARG A 13 8.89 19.52 5.32
N GLY A 14 8.31 18.39 5.71
CA GLY A 14 8.40 17.12 4.99
C GLY A 14 7.05 16.77 4.38
N ARG A 15 7.06 15.88 3.39
CA ARG A 15 5.85 15.23 2.88
C ARG A 15 5.07 14.69 4.09
N PRO A 16 3.74 14.89 4.19
CA PRO A 16 2.93 14.21 5.18
C PRO A 16 3.30 12.72 5.19
N ALA A 17 3.20 12.04 6.33
CA ALA A 17 3.32 10.58 6.35
C ALA A 17 2.26 9.99 5.40
N THR A 18 2.63 9.81 4.15
CA THR A 18 1.75 9.28 3.11
C THR A 18 1.77 7.77 3.23
N GLY A 19 0.58 7.18 3.36
CA GLY A 19 0.37 5.75 3.50
C GLY A 19 0.05 5.37 4.94
N LYS A 20 -1.18 4.90 5.19
CA LYS A 20 -1.48 4.14 6.42
C LYS A 20 -0.67 2.85 6.43
N ASP A 21 -0.65 2.18 5.28
CA ASP A 21 0.06 0.92 5.07
C ASP A 21 1.31 1.12 4.21
N PRO A 22 2.38 0.32 4.44
CA PRO A 22 3.59 0.36 3.63
C PRO A 22 3.32 -0.09 2.20
N LEU A 23 4.08 0.46 1.25
CA LEU A 23 4.08 0.00 -0.14
C LEU A 23 4.86 -1.32 -0.24
N VAL A 24 4.20 -2.37 -0.70
CA VAL A 24 4.82 -3.63 -1.09
C VAL A 24 4.78 -3.75 -2.61
N SER A 25 5.95 -3.95 -3.24
CA SER A 25 6.05 -4.12 -4.69
C SER A 25 6.63 -5.48 -5.05
N ALA A 26 6.14 -6.07 -6.15
CA ALA A 26 6.60 -7.35 -6.67
C ALA A 26 6.64 -7.29 -8.20
N ARG A 27 7.56 -8.06 -8.80
CA ARG A 27 7.60 -8.24 -10.26
C ARG A 27 6.68 -9.40 -10.61
N LEU A 28 5.57 -9.10 -11.29
CA LEU A 28 4.58 -10.08 -11.71
C LEU A 28 4.67 -10.29 -13.23
N PRO A 29 4.40 -11.50 -13.73
CA PRO A 29 4.34 -11.74 -15.16
C PRO A 29 3.13 -11.02 -15.78
N LYS A 30 3.24 -10.62 -17.06
CA LYS A 30 2.25 -9.76 -17.73
C LYS A 30 0.85 -10.36 -17.74
N ASN A 31 0.75 -11.68 -17.97
CA ASN A 31 -0.52 -12.41 -17.97
C ASN A 31 -1.26 -12.29 -16.62
N LEU A 32 -0.53 -12.37 -15.50
CA LEU A 32 -1.12 -12.24 -14.17
C LEU A 32 -1.63 -10.82 -13.93
N ILE A 33 -0.86 -9.81 -14.36
CA ILE A 33 -1.28 -8.40 -14.26
C ILE A 33 -2.59 -8.18 -15.03
N THR A 34 -2.67 -8.67 -16.27
CA THR A 34 -3.89 -8.55 -17.10
C THR A 34 -5.09 -9.27 -16.47
N ALA A 35 -4.89 -10.44 -15.87
CA ALA A 35 -5.97 -11.16 -15.18
C ALA A 35 -6.50 -10.37 -13.96
N ILE A 36 -5.60 -9.76 -13.18
CA ILE A 36 -5.96 -8.91 -12.03
C ILE A 36 -6.72 -7.66 -12.49
N GLU A 37 -6.29 -7.03 -13.58
CA GLU A 37 -6.97 -5.87 -14.15
C GLU A 37 -8.38 -6.21 -14.63
N ALA A 38 -8.55 -7.31 -15.35
CA ALA A 38 -9.87 -7.79 -15.78
C ALA A 38 -10.80 -8.09 -14.59
N LEU A 39 -10.26 -8.69 -13.52
CA LEU A 39 -11.02 -8.93 -12.29
C LEU A 39 -11.46 -7.63 -11.62
N ALA A 40 -10.56 -6.64 -11.54
CA ALA A 40 -10.84 -5.33 -10.97
C ALA A 40 -11.95 -4.60 -11.76
N GLU A 41 -11.88 -4.64 -13.09
CA GLU A 41 -12.91 -4.09 -13.98
C GLU A 41 -14.26 -4.77 -13.79
N ASN A 42 -14.29 -6.11 -13.79
CA ASN A 42 -15.51 -6.89 -13.59
C ASN A 42 -16.18 -6.59 -12.24
N GLN A 43 -15.40 -6.42 -11.18
CA GLN A 43 -15.89 -6.11 -9.83
C GLN A 43 -16.10 -4.61 -9.59
N LYS A 44 -15.73 -3.75 -10.55
CA LYS A 44 -15.76 -2.28 -10.42
C LYS A 44 -15.00 -1.77 -9.18
N ILE A 45 -13.84 -2.36 -8.90
CA ILE A 45 -12.96 -1.99 -7.78
C ILE A 45 -11.62 -1.47 -8.29
N SER A 46 -10.83 -0.85 -7.41
CA SER A 46 -9.47 -0.45 -7.79
C SER A 46 -8.56 -1.67 -7.95
N ARG A 47 -7.53 -1.56 -8.79
CA ARG A 47 -6.51 -2.60 -8.95
C ARG A 47 -5.87 -2.99 -7.61
N SER A 48 -5.58 -1.99 -6.76
CA SER A 48 -4.99 -2.24 -5.44
C SER A 48 -5.94 -3.00 -4.51
N ASP A 49 -7.26 -2.77 -4.61
CA ASP A 49 -8.26 -3.54 -3.85
C ASP A 49 -8.36 -4.98 -4.36
N ALA A 50 -8.35 -5.18 -5.68
CA ALA A 50 -8.34 -6.50 -6.28
C ALA A 50 -7.12 -7.31 -5.82
N VAL A 51 -5.93 -6.71 -5.86
CA VAL A 51 -4.69 -7.35 -5.37
C VAL A 51 -4.80 -7.70 -3.89
N ARG A 52 -5.28 -6.79 -3.03
CA ARG A 52 -5.40 -7.06 -1.59
C ARG A 52 -6.33 -8.23 -1.30
N ARG A 53 -7.51 -8.27 -1.92
CA ARG A 53 -8.47 -9.38 -1.77
C ARG A 53 -7.89 -10.72 -2.24
N LEU A 54 -7.21 -10.72 -3.38
CA LEU A 54 -6.58 -11.94 -3.91
C LEU A 54 -5.49 -12.47 -2.97
N ILE A 55 -4.66 -11.57 -2.41
CA ILE A 55 -3.63 -11.95 -1.45
C ILE A 55 -4.26 -12.49 -0.17
N GLU A 56 -5.29 -11.83 0.38
CA GLU A 56 -5.99 -12.28 1.59
C GLU A 56 -6.61 -13.67 1.40
N SER A 57 -7.34 -13.89 0.30
CA SER A 57 -7.92 -15.20 -0.02
C SER A 57 -6.86 -16.28 -0.23
N GLY A 58 -5.79 -15.96 -0.96
CA GLY A 58 -4.68 -16.90 -1.18
C GLY A 58 -3.94 -17.24 0.11
N LEU A 59 -3.77 -16.28 1.02
CA LEU A 59 -3.15 -16.50 2.32
C LEU A 59 -4.01 -17.39 3.22
N GLN A 60 -5.33 -17.18 3.26
CA GLN A 60 -6.24 -18.05 4.02
C GLN A 60 -6.21 -19.48 3.49
N ALA A 61 -6.35 -19.67 2.17
CA ALA A 61 -6.28 -20.98 1.55
C ALA A 61 -4.94 -21.68 1.81
N TRP A 62 -3.84 -20.94 1.79
CA TRP A 62 -2.52 -21.48 2.11
C TRP A 62 -2.40 -21.88 3.59
N ILE A 63 -2.94 -21.09 4.53
CA ILE A 63 -2.93 -21.46 5.95
C ILE A 63 -3.78 -22.70 6.22
N GLU A 64 -4.94 -22.82 5.57
CA GLU A 64 -5.85 -23.96 5.71
C GLU A 64 -5.22 -25.27 5.20
N ASP A 65 -4.50 -25.23 4.07
CA ASP A 65 -3.82 -26.39 3.49
C ASP A 65 -2.68 -26.94 4.37
N GLN A 66 -2.11 -26.11 5.24
CA GLN A 66 -0.98 -26.47 6.12
C GLN A 66 -1.43 -26.99 7.51
N ARG A 67 -2.74 -27.11 7.76
CA ARG A 67 -3.32 -27.65 9.01
C ARG A 67 -3.77 -29.08 8.86
#